data_AF-A0A6B2VLA0-F1
#
_entry.id   AF-A0A6B2VLA0-F1
#
_cell.length_a   1.000
_cell.length_b   1.000
_cell.length_c   1.000
_cell.angle_alpha   90.00
_cell.angle_beta   90.00
_cell.angle_gamma   90.00
#
_symmetry.space_group_name_H-M   'P 1'
#
loop_
_entity.id
_entity.type
_entity.pdbx_description
1 polymer ?
#
loop_
_entity_poly.entity_id
_entity_poly.type
_entity_poly.pdbx_seq_one_letter_code
_entity_poly.pdbx_strand_id
1 'polypeptide(L)' 'MPKFQIITTSGRSYGHGESRWFDMFSTTQTLESYDHEGDYVVLRYSNGIKDAIPEAQVAHIITA' A
#
# COMPACT_ATOMS: atom_id res chain seq x y z
N MET A 1 -13.60 -3.25 9.25
CA MET A 1 -12.64 -2.31 9.87
C MET A 1 -11.33 -2.40 9.09
N PRO A 2 -10.69 -1.28 8.73
CA PRO A 2 -9.40 -1.31 8.06
C PRO A 2 -8.39 -1.97 8.99
N LYS A 3 -7.64 -2.96 8.47
CA LYS A 3 -6.61 -3.66 9.24
C LYS A 3 -5.34 -2.82 9.39
N PHE A 4 -5.08 -1.96 8.41
CA PHE A 4 -3.97 -1.01 8.45
C PHE A 4 -4.25 0.21 7.57
N GLN A 5 -3.50 1.29 7.84
CA GLN A 5 -3.39 2.47 7.01
C GLN A 5 -1.93 2.96 7.01
N ILE A 6 -1.38 3.22 5.82
CA ILE A 6 -0.01 3.75 5.63
C ILE A 6 -0.14 5.18 5.14
N ILE A 7 0.56 6.11 5.77
CA ILE A 7 0.57 7.53 5.42
C ILE A 7 2.00 7.91 5.05
N THR A 8 2.19 8.50 3.87
CA THR A 8 3.51 8.98 3.41
C THR A 8 3.79 10.39 3.91
N THR A 9 5.07 10.77 3.90
CA THR A 9 5.53 12.14 4.20
C THR A 9 4.98 13.19 3.23
N SER A 10 4.58 12.77 2.03
CA SER A 10 3.89 13.60 1.04
C SER A 10 2.37 13.71 1.26
N GLY A 11 1.83 13.07 2.30
CA GLY A 11 0.40 13.10 2.64
C GLY A 11 -0.46 12.10 1.85
N ARG A 12 0.13 11.19 1.07
CA ARG A 12 -0.63 10.09 0.44
C ARG A 12 -0.99 9.05 1.49
N SER A 13 -2.16 8.45 1.36
CA SER A 13 -2.61 7.36 2.23
C SER A 13 -2.89 6.10 1.44
N TYR A 14 -2.63 4.94 2.05
CA TYR A 14 -2.91 3.61 1.52
C TYR A 14 -3.61 2.79 2.60
N GLY A 15 -4.86 2.42 2.39
CA GLY A 15 -5.68 1.68 3.36
C GLY A 15 -5.92 0.23 2.98
N HIS A 16 -5.96 -0.67 3.97
CA HIS A 16 -6.44 -2.04 3.74
C HIS A 16 -7.85 -2.02 3.16
N GLY A 17 -8.07 -2.73 2.05
CA GLY A 17 -9.34 -2.76 1.34
C GLY A 17 -9.54 -1.60 0.35
N GLU A 18 -8.58 -0.69 0.22
CA GLU A 18 -8.64 0.39 -0.77
C GLU A 18 -8.49 -0.18 -2.19
N SER A 19 -9.38 0.23 -3.10
CA SER A 19 -9.33 -0.13 -4.50
C SER A 19 -8.61 0.94 -5.33
N ARG A 20 -7.65 0.52 -6.16
CA ARG A 20 -6.90 1.40 -7.06
C ARG A 20 -6.93 0.85 -8.49
N TRP A 21 -7.10 1.74 -9.46
CA TRP A 21 -6.95 1.42 -10.88
C TRP A 21 -5.48 1.37 -11.28
N PHE A 22 -5.07 0.33 -11.98
CA PHE A 22 -3.73 0.15 -12.52
C PHE A 22 -3.76 0.14 -14.04
N ASP A 23 -3.36 1.26 -14.66
CA ASP A 23 -3.41 1.43 -16.11
C ASP A 23 -2.65 0.34 -16.88
N MET A 24 -1.46 -0.04 -16.40
CA MET A 24 -0.60 -1.06 -17.03
C MET A 24 -1.30 -2.42 -17.18
N PHE A 25 -2.24 -2.73 -16.28
CA PHE A 25 -2.96 -4.00 -16.24
C PHE A 25 -4.44 -3.83 -16.61
N SER A 26 -4.86 -2.59 -16.92
CA SER A 26 -6.25 -2.22 -17.22
C SER A 26 -7.24 -2.85 -16.24
N THR A 27 -6.94 -2.77 -14.94
CA THR A 27 -7.73 -3.44 -13.89
C THR A 27 -7.72 -2.65 -12.59
N THR A 28 -8.78 -2.82 -11.80
CA THR A 28 -8.88 -2.33 -10.42
C THR A 28 -8.42 -3.42 -9.46
N GLN A 29 -7.55 -3.08 -8.52
CA GLN A 29 -7.10 -4.01 -7.50
C GLN A 29 -7.27 -3.45 -6.09
N THR A 30 -7.49 -4.36 -5.15
CA THR A 30 -7.69 -4.04 -3.74
C THR A 30 -6.41 -4.25 -2.97
N LEU A 31 -6.01 -3.31 -2.12
CA LEU A 31 -4.85 -3.44 -1.24
C LEU A 31 -5.16 -4.42 -0.11
N GLU A 32 -4.43 -5.54 -0.05
CA GLU A 32 -4.71 -6.63 0.88
C GLU A 32 -3.73 -6.66 2.05
N SER A 33 -2.44 -6.43 1.78
CA SER A 33 -1.40 -6.48 2.80
C SER A 33 -0.23 -5.56 2.47
N TYR A 34 0.65 -5.39 3.45
CA TYR A 34 1.96 -4.80 3.26
C TYR A 34 3.02 -5.64 3.97
N ASP A 35 4.27 -5.49 3.56
CA ASP A 35 5.44 -6.12 4.20
C ASP A 35 6.63 -5.14 4.19
N HIS A 36 7.62 -5.38 5.04
CA HIS A 36 8.90 -4.65 5.04
C HIS A 36 9.94 -5.50 4.30
N GLU A 37 10.45 -5.00 3.17
CA GLU A 37 11.47 -5.68 2.36
C GLU A 37 12.66 -4.73 2.16
N GLY A 38 13.68 -4.86 3.02
CA GLY A 38 14.83 -3.95 3.04
C GLY A 38 14.39 -2.54 3.44
N ASP A 39 14.80 -1.53 2.67
CA ASP A 39 14.45 -0.12 2.90
C ASP A 39 13.08 0.28 2.30
N TYR A 40 12.18 -0.68 2.12
CA TYR A 40 10.90 -0.49 1.45
C TYR A 40 9.73 -1.13 2.20
N VAL A 41 8.61 -0.43 2.19
CA VAL A 41 7.29 -0.98 2.50
C VAL A 41 6.64 -1.42 1.18
N VAL A 42 6.42 -2.72 1.04
CA VAL A 42 5.85 -3.34 -0.16
C VAL A 42 4.36 -3.55 0.04
N LEU A 43 3.55 -2.87 -0.76
CA LEU A 43 2.11 -3.02 -0.83
C LEU A 43 1.74 -4.19 -1.74
N ARG A 44 0.80 -5.04 -1.32
CA ARG A 44 0.36 -6.22 -2.08
C ARG A 44 -1.14 -6.16 -2.34
N TYR A 45 -1.51 -6.29 -3.61
CA TYR A 45 -2.89 -6.17 -4.07
C TYR A 45 -3.48 -7.53 -4.51
N SER A 46 -4.81 -7.57 -4.67
CA SER A 46 -5.66 -8.77 -4.88
C SER A 46 -5.34 -9.70 -6.08
N ASN A 47 -4.37 -9.36 -6.92
CA ASN A 47 -3.91 -10.19 -8.03
C ASN A 47 -2.38 -10.41 -8.02
N GLY A 48 -1.73 -10.16 -6.89
CA GLY A 48 -0.28 -10.25 -6.74
C GLY A 48 0.50 -9.05 -7.28
N ILE A 49 -0.19 -8.01 -7.80
CA ILE A 49 0.46 -6.72 -8.09
C ILE A 49 1.09 -6.19 -6.80
N LYS A 50 2.29 -5.65 -6.96
CA LYS A 50 3.04 -5.01 -5.88
C LYS A 50 3.34 -3.57 -6.24
N ASP A 51 3.33 -2.73 -5.21
CA ASP A 51 3.86 -1.37 -5.25
C ASP A 51 4.84 -1.23 -4.09
N ALA A 52 5.80 -0.32 -4.18
CA ALA A 52 6.83 -0.16 -3.16
C ALA A 52 6.98 1.31 -2.78
N ILE A 53 6.96 1.56 -1.47
CA ILE A 53 7.19 2.87 -0.88
C ILE A 53 8.53 2.81 -0.16
N PRO A 54 9.51 3.65 -0.49
CA PRO A 54 10.73 3.76 0.31
C PRO A 54 10.35 4.04 1.77
N GLU A 55 10.93 3.32 2.72
CA GLU A 55 10.56 3.42 4.13
C GLU A 55 10.82 4.83 4.69
N ALA A 56 11.85 5.52 4.19
CA ALA A 56 12.11 6.93 4.48
C ALA A 56 10.99 7.90 4.05
N GLN A 57 10.06 7.46 3.19
CA GLN A 57 8.88 8.23 2.77
C GLN A 57 7.62 7.86 3.55
N VAL A 58 7.69 6.89 4.47
CA VAL A 58 6.57 6.53 5.33
C VAL A 58 6.59 7.42 6.57
N ALA A 59 5.50 8.16 6.80
CA ALA A 59 5.33 8.98 7.99
C ALA A 59 4.73 8.15 9.14
N HIS A 60 3.67 7.40 8.86
CA HIS A 60 2.97 6.59 9.85
C HIS A 60 2.43 5.30 9.24
N ILE A 61 2.45 4.23 10.03
CA ILE A 61 1.70 3.00 9.77
C ILE A 61 0.80 2.78 10.98
N ILE A 62 -0.51 2.79 10.76
CA ILE A 62 -1.53 2.58 11.77
C ILE A 62 -2.09 1.18 11.55
N THR A 63 -2.09 0.34 12.59
CA THR A 63 -2.67 -1.00 12.58
C THR A 63 -3.80 -1.09 13.61
N ALA A 64 -4.82 -1.90 13.31
CA ALA A 64 -5.98 -2.14 14.18
C ALA A 64 -5.87 -3.48 14.91
#